data_AF-A0A970BIV9-F1
#
_entry.id   AF-A0A970BIV9-F1
#
_cell.length_a   1.000
_cell.length_b   1.000
_cell.length_c   1.000
_cell.angle_alpha   90.00
_cell.angle_beta   90.00
_cell.angle_gamma   90.00
#
_symmetry.space_group_name_H-M   'P 1'
#
loop_
_entity.id
_entity.type
_entity.pdbx_description
1 polymer ?
#
loop_
_entity_poly.entity_id
_entity_poly.type
_entity_poly.pdbx_seq_one_letter_code
_entity_poly.pdbx_strand_id
1 'polypeptide(L)'
;MLALDVNYYKVNGDFGNNKAKLNGCDCLVFTAGVGENGITMRENICKELECLGIKKDTAKNKVRGKEVDVATEDSKVRIFIITTNEELVIARDTLSLSK
;
A
#
# COMPACT_ATOMS: atom_id res chain seq x y z
N MET A 1 5.97 -20.76 6.19
CA MET A 1 6.35 -20.56 4.78
C MET A 1 7.34 -19.40 4.76
N LEU A 2 8.63 -19.70 4.96
CA LEU A 2 9.65 -18.71 5.33
C LEU A 2 9.77 -17.52 4.35
N ALA A 3 9.58 -17.76 3.06
CA ALA A 3 9.73 -16.73 2.03
C ALA A 3 8.74 -15.57 2.19
N LEU A 4 7.47 -15.84 2.50
CA LEU A 4 6.48 -14.77 2.70
C LEU A 4 6.74 -14.02 4.01
N ASP A 5 7.13 -14.72 5.06
CA ASP A 5 7.42 -14.12 6.37
C ASP A 5 8.60 -13.14 6.25
N VAL A 6 9.67 -13.55 5.56
CA VAL A 6 10.82 -12.67 5.26
C VAL A 6 10.40 -11.49 4.38
N ASN A 7 9.50 -11.70 3.41
CA ASN A 7 9.00 -10.62 2.56
C ASN A 7 8.23 -9.56 3.37
N TYR A 8 7.27 -9.97 4.20
CA TYR A 8 6.51 -9.05 5.05
C TYR A 8 7.41 -8.30 6.02
N TYR A 9 8.38 -8.99 6.62
CA TYR A 9 9.38 -8.38 7.49
C TYR A 9 10.16 -7.25 6.80
N LYS A 10 10.63 -7.48 5.56
CA LYS A 10 11.34 -6.47 4.78
C LYS A 10 10.44 -5.27 4.46
N VAL A 11 9.23 -5.51 3.96
CA VAL A 11 8.27 -4.44 3.62
C VAL A 11 7.95 -3.58 4.84
N ASN A 12 7.72 -4.20 6.00
CA ASN A 12 7.44 -3.48 7.24
C ASN A 12 8.65 -2.66 7.72
N GLY A 13 9.85 -3.22 7.61
CA GLY A 13 11.10 -2.52 7.93
C GLY A 13 11.32 -1.29 7.05
N ASP A 14 11.13 -1.44 5.74
CA ASP A 14 11.26 -0.35 4.78
C ASP A 14 10.21 0.75 5.00
N PHE A 15 8.97 0.36 5.29
CA PHE A 15 7.91 1.31 5.65
C PHE A 15 8.27 2.10 6.91
N GLY A 16 8.67 1.42 7.99
CA GLY A 16 9.05 2.07 9.25
C GLY A 16 10.20 3.06 9.08
N ASN A 17 11.22 2.68 8.31
CA ASN A 17 12.36 3.53 7.98
C ASN A 17 11.93 4.80 7.22
N ASN A 18 11.10 4.65 6.18
CA ASN A 18 10.63 5.79 5.39
C ASN A 18 9.70 6.71 6.19
N LYS A 19 8.77 6.15 6.98
CA LYS A 19 7.91 6.93 7.88
C LYS A 19 8.73 7.77 8.86
N ALA A 20 9.79 7.22 9.43
CA ALA A 20 10.68 7.95 10.32
C ALA A 20 11.40 9.09 9.59
N LYS A 21 11.94 8.85 8.38
CA LYS A 21 12.60 9.86 7.55
C LYS A 21 11.68 11.01 7.14
N LEU A 22 10.40 10.72 6.92
CA LEU A 22 9.38 11.70 6.54
C LEU A 22 8.75 12.41 7.76
N ASN A 23 9.17 12.08 8.98
CA ASN A 23 8.58 12.56 10.23
C ASN A 23 7.06 12.30 10.34
N GLY A 24 6.59 11.19 9.75
CA GLY A 24 5.17 10.90 9.65
C GLY A 24 4.80 10.21 8.34
N CYS A 25 3.52 9.94 8.18
CA CYS A 25 2.93 9.36 6.97
C CYS A 25 1.42 9.59 7.01
N ASP A 26 0.88 10.26 6.00
CA ASP A 26 -0.57 10.48 5.89
C ASP A 26 -1.28 9.29 5.24
N CYS A 27 -0.59 8.60 4.32
CA CYS A 27 -1.14 7.45 3.62
C CYS A 27 -0.11 6.37 3.25
N LEU A 28 -0.58 5.12 3.26
CA LEU A 28 0.09 3.95 2.71
C LEU A 28 -0.67 3.51 1.46
N VAL A 29 0.04 3.35 0.33
CA VAL A 29 -0.57 2.93 -0.95
C VAL A 29 -0.04 1.57 -1.36
N PHE A 30 -0.95 0.63 -1.63
CA PHE A 30 -0.67 -0.65 -2.28
C PHE A 30 -1.03 -0.56 -3.76
N THR A 31 -0.06 -0.84 -4.62
CA THR A 31 -0.21 -0.82 -6.09
C THR A 31 0.57 -1.98 -6.72
N ALA A 32 0.55 -2.07 -8.05
CA ALA A 32 1.13 -3.14 -8.85
C ALA A 32 0.53 -4.52 -8.57
N GLY A 33 0.90 -5.53 -9.36
CA GLY A 33 0.24 -6.83 -9.37
C GLY A 33 0.03 -7.47 -7.99
N VAL A 34 1.06 -7.51 -7.15
CA VAL A 34 0.98 -8.12 -5.81
C VAL A 34 0.24 -7.21 -4.82
N GLY A 35 0.48 -5.90 -4.85
CA GLY A 35 -0.16 -4.95 -3.93
C GLY A 35 -1.66 -4.81 -4.20
N GLU A 36 -2.09 -4.88 -5.46
CA GLU A 36 -3.49 -4.77 -5.87
C GLU A 36 -4.30 -6.04 -5.61
N ASN A 37 -3.69 -7.21 -5.78
CA ASN A 37 -4.41 -8.49 -5.75
C ASN A 37 -4.17 -9.31 -4.47
N GLY A 38 -3.08 -9.03 -3.75
CA GLY A 38 -2.63 -9.76 -2.57
C GLY A 38 -3.35 -9.39 -1.28
N ILE A 39 -4.61 -9.79 -1.15
CA ILE A 39 -5.45 -9.56 0.05
C ILE A 39 -4.73 -9.99 1.34
N THR A 40 -4.21 -11.22 1.37
CA THR A 40 -3.51 -11.80 2.53
C THR A 40 -2.17 -11.11 2.81
N MET A 41 -1.48 -10.63 1.77
CA MET A 41 -0.24 -9.87 1.94
C MET A 41 -0.54 -8.52 2.61
N ARG A 42 -1.53 -7.78 2.13
CA ARG A 42 -1.96 -6.53 2.75
C ARG A 42 -2.41 -6.74 4.20
N GLU A 43 -3.10 -7.85 4.48
CA GLU A 43 -3.48 -8.23 5.85
C GLU A 43 -2.29 -8.39 6.78
N ASN A 44 -1.31 -9.22 6.40
CA ASN A 44 -0.16 -9.49 7.24
C ASN A 44 0.72 -8.25 7.43
N ILE A 45 0.92 -7.44 6.37
CA ILE A 45 1.65 -6.18 6.45
C ILE A 45 0.95 -5.21 7.41
N CYS A 46 -0.35 -4.94 7.20
CA CYS A 46 -1.06 -3.96 8.02
C CYS A 46 -1.14 -4.37 9.50
N LYS A 47 -1.28 -5.67 9.78
CA LYS A 47 -1.34 -6.20 11.15
C LYS A 47 -0.08 -5.86 11.96
N GLU A 48 1.10 -6.03 11.37
CA GLU A 48 2.38 -5.75 12.04
C GLU A 48 2.65 -4.24 12.20
N LEU A 49 1.92 -3.40 11.44
CA LEU A 49 2.05 -1.93 11.46
C LEU A 49 0.98 -1.24 12.33
N GLU A 50 0.13 -2.00 13.04
CA GLU A 50 -0.90 -1.43 13.93
C GLU A 50 -0.32 -0.51 15.01
N CYS A 51 0.85 -0.85 15.55
CA CYS A 51 1.56 -0.02 16.54
C CYS A 51 1.98 1.34 15.99
N LEU A 52 2.05 1.49 14.66
CA LEU A 52 2.36 2.73 13.96
C LEU A 52 1.09 3.50 13.54
N GLY A 53 -0.10 3.10 13.99
CA GLY A 53 -1.36 3.78 13.73
C GLY A 53 -2.06 3.38 12.43
N ILE A 54 -1.59 2.32 11.77
CA ILE A 54 -2.21 1.74 10.58
C ILE A 54 -3.30 0.77 11.02
N LYS A 55 -4.56 1.07 10.72
CA LYS A 55 -5.69 0.20 11.05
C LYS A 55 -6.54 0.01 9.82
N LYS A 56 -6.70 -1.26 9.43
CA LYS A 56 -7.28 -1.66 8.15
C LYS A 56 -8.61 -2.37 8.39
N ASP A 57 -9.63 -1.97 7.64
CA ASP A 57 -10.92 -2.64 7.57
C ASP A 57 -10.79 -3.95 6.76
N THR A 58 -11.03 -5.07 7.42
CA THR A 58 -10.91 -6.40 6.81
C THR A 58 -12.00 -6.68 5.78
N ALA A 59 -13.18 -6.08 5.86
CA ALA A 59 -14.20 -6.22 4.83
C ALA A 59 -13.80 -5.44 3.57
N LYS A 60 -13.38 -4.17 3.73
CA LYS A 60 -12.95 -3.32 2.59
C LYS A 60 -11.72 -3.87 1.87
N ASN A 61 -10.83 -4.58 2.59
CA ASN A 61 -9.65 -5.20 2.00
C ASN A 61 -9.94 -6.35 1.02
N LYS A 62 -11.14 -6.94 1.04
CA LYS A 62 -11.51 -8.12 0.23
C LYS A 62 -11.84 -7.77 -1.22
N VAL A 63 -11.00 -6.94 -1.84
CA VAL A 63 -11.10 -6.55 -3.24
C VAL A 63 -9.78 -6.78 -3.97
N ARG A 64 -9.86 -6.87 -5.30
CA ARG A 64 -8.74 -7.04 -6.22
C ARG A 64 -8.94 -6.10 -7.40
N GLY A 65 -7.87 -5.43 -7.85
CA GLY A 65 -7.90 -4.54 -9.02
C GLY A 65 -8.94 -3.41 -8.91
N LYS A 66 -9.17 -2.89 -7.70
CA LYS A 66 -10.10 -1.80 -7.44
C LYS A 66 -9.43 -0.73 -6.60
N GLU A 67 -9.64 0.52 -6.98
CA GLU A 67 -9.26 1.65 -6.16
C GLU A 67 -10.18 1.76 -4.95
N VAL A 68 -9.61 1.70 -3.75
CA VAL A 68 -10.40 1.76 -2.52
C VAL A 68 -9.53 2.21 -1.34
N ASP A 69 -10.14 2.96 -0.44
CA ASP A 69 -9.59 3.22 0.88
C ASP A 69 -10.06 2.14 1.87
N VAL A 70 -9.10 1.38 2.38
CA VAL A 70 -9.32 0.27 3.30
C VAL A 70 -8.97 0.61 4.74
N ALA A 71 -8.66 1.87 5.07
CA ALA A 71 -8.45 2.27 6.45
C ALA A 71 -9.77 2.32 7.24
N THR A 72 -9.71 1.95 8.51
CA THR A 72 -10.79 2.23 9.47
C THR A 72 -10.89 3.73 9.73
N GLU A 73 -12.00 4.19 10.30
CA GLU A 73 -12.21 5.61 10.61
C GLU A 73 -11.23 6.11 11.67
N ASP A 74 -10.83 5.25 12.60
CA ASP A 74 -9.89 5.55 13.69
C ASP A 74 -8.42 5.32 13.32
N SER A 75 -8.12 4.99 12.06
CA SER A 75 -6.74 4.87 11.60
C SER A 75 -6.10 6.25 11.45
N LYS A 76 -4.87 6.39 11.96
CA LYS A 76 -4.07 7.63 11.81
C LYS A 76 -3.49 7.81 10.40
N VAL A 77 -3.43 6.72 9.61
CA VAL A 77 -2.83 6.69 8.27
C VAL A 77 -3.88 6.11 7.33
N ARG A 78 -4.21 6.80 6.23
CA ARG A 78 -5.11 6.24 5.22
C ARG A 78 -4.43 5.09 4.48
N ILE A 79 -5.19 4.09 4.06
CA ILE A 79 -4.63 2.89 3.41
C ILE A 79 -5.33 2.73 2.08
N PHE A 80 -4.65 3.01 0.98
CA PHE A 80 -5.23 2.92 -0.35
C PHE A 80 -4.75 1.68 -1.09
N ILE A 81 -5.66 1.08 -1.85
CA ILE A 81 -5.32 0.21 -2.96
C ILE A 81 -5.52 1.06 -4.21
N ILE A 82 -4.50 1.21 -5.05
CA ILE A 82 -4.56 2.00 -6.29
C ILE A 82 -4.04 1.14 -7.43
N THR A 83 -4.84 0.99 -8.49
CA THR A 83 -4.43 0.24 -9.67
C THR A 83 -3.45 1.04 -10.50
N THR A 84 -2.29 0.46 -10.83
CA THR A 84 -1.37 1.10 -11.74
C THR A 84 -1.89 1.04 -13.18
N ASN A 85 -1.63 2.08 -13.96
CA ASN A 85 -1.87 2.10 -15.39
C ASN A 85 -0.59 2.65 -16.05
N GLU A 86 0.35 1.74 -16.30
CA GLU A 86 1.70 2.08 -16.77
C GLU A 86 1.63 2.74 -18.15
N GLU A 87 0.75 2.26 -19.03
CA GLU A 87 0.56 2.80 -20.37
C GLU A 87 0.09 4.26 -20.33
N LEU A 88 -0.81 4.59 -19.41
CA LEU A 88 -1.30 5.96 -19.23
C LEU A 88 -0.20 6.89 -18.70
N VAL A 89 0.65 6.41 -17.80
CA VAL A 89 1.81 7.18 -17.31
C VAL A 89 2.77 7.46 -18.47
N ILE A 90 3.14 6.43 -19.23
CA ILE A 90 4.03 6.56 -20.40
C ILE A 90 3.44 7.54 -21.42
N ALA A 91 2.14 7.46 -21.71
CA ALA A 91 1.48 8.36 -22.65
C ALA A 91 1.50 9.82 -22.17
N ARG A 92 1.25 10.06 -20.87
CA ARG A 92 1.31 11.41 -20.28
C ARG A 92 2.72 11.98 -20.29
N ASP A 93 3.71 11.18 -19.95
CA ASP A 93 5.12 11.59 -19.94
C ASP A 93 5.57 11.94 -21.37
N THR A 94 5.27 11.07 -22.34
CA THR A 94 5.54 11.31 -23.77
C THR A 94 4.91 12.61 -24.25
N LEU A 95 3.63 12.85 -23.91
CA LEU A 95 2.93 14.09 -24.27
C LEU A 95 3.60 15.32 -23.66
N SER A 96 4.01 15.25 -22.39
CA SER A 96 4.66 16.36 -21.69
C SER A 96 6.03 16.74 -22.26
N LEU A 97 6.78 15.75 -22.77
CA LEU A 97 8.09 15.94 -23.39
C LEU A 97 8.02 16.34 -24.88
N SER A 98 6.87 16.09 -25.52
CA SER A 98 6.65 16.40 -26.94
C SER A 98 6.16 17.83 -27.21
N LYS A 99 5.98 18.65 -26.16
CA LYS A 99 5.61 20.07 -26.24
C LYS A 99 6.84 20.94 -26.01
#